data_AF-A0A3C2CTC7-F1
#
_entry.id   AF-A0A3C2CTC7-F1
#
_cell.length_a   1.000
_cell.length_b   1.000
_cell.length_c   1.000
_cell.angle_alpha   90.00
_cell.angle_beta   90.00
_cell.angle_gamma   90.00
#
_symmetry.space_group_name_H-M   'P 1'
#
loop_
_entity.id
_entity.type
_entity.pdbx_description
1 polymer ?
#
loop_
_entity_poly.entity_id
_entity_poly.type
_entity_poly.pdbx_seq_one_letter_code
_entity_poly.pdbx_strand_id
1 'polypeptide(L)'
;YQLDLYFQQSDIVAWTGTVILFNAVFYMAGVFIAMVTGISTVQGVLTYILLLFPAGFSLLIIYNLGMMLYGFPSDYIQARNIEKLTPIVHLSSMESQELSMTGTLVYILILSILYVLSLFIYKKRKVESASEAIAFASLKVIFKYGVAFCTMMFGGMYFDAMENQFGWLLFGYGFGGILGYYVAEMVLQKTWRVFGQVRGLGFFAAAMIIFLLIIQSFAPYEKRVPELNEVKSVTLTNVIHTTQDELIAPQPLKKRENIEKVRELHTEIITNEKQNEQGMEMGEFALFVYELTNGRKMIRQYHIDRTKYEEYFKEIHESLEFKHATHPIFKVEAADVESIRFTDGSMMDKRLMLSDKAEVAEVIDILKKEIENESYDPDFYRRGNRSTIEMKVGEQEYLYADLKNSYKELKGWLENKNLLKQAMVTPDDVDYILVTNESIKEEQHKEFFEQEIFEMVEGDHNTVKVTDKQEIEVALENAGFGWFNEEPYLAIFVYKDGTYKEIRTFSEKHVPSFIKEHFR
;
A
#
# COMPACT_ATOMS: atom_id res chain seq x y z
N TYR A 1 -40.63 13.66 -3.14
CA TYR A 1 -39.19 13.78 -2.86
C TYR A 1 -38.81 15.24 -3.02
N GLN A 2 -38.53 15.94 -1.92
CA GLN A 2 -38.01 17.31 -1.96
C GLN A 2 -36.51 17.22 -2.24
N LEU A 3 -36.12 17.43 -3.50
CA LEU A 3 -34.71 17.44 -3.93
C LEU A 3 -33.90 18.53 -3.22
N ASP A 4 -34.56 19.59 -2.78
CA ASP A 4 -33.98 20.75 -2.09
C ASP A 4 -33.38 20.40 -0.71
N LEU A 5 -33.76 19.24 -0.12
CA LEU A 5 -33.16 18.71 1.11
C LEU A 5 -31.80 18.06 0.88
N TYR A 6 -31.47 17.72 -0.37
CA TYR A 6 -30.27 16.96 -0.74
C TYR A 6 -29.30 17.74 -1.63
N PHE A 7 -29.78 18.71 -2.42
CA PHE A 7 -28.93 19.52 -3.29
C PHE A 7 -29.32 21.00 -3.21
N GLN A 8 -28.35 21.84 -2.90
CA GLN A 8 -28.49 23.29 -2.98
C GLN A 8 -28.26 23.77 -4.43
N GLN A 9 -28.78 24.95 -4.78
CA GLN A 9 -28.55 25.53 -6.11
C GLN A 9 -27.06 25.77 -6.39
N SER A 10 -26.26 26.04 -5.36
CA SER A 10 -24.79 26.13 -5.45
C SER A 10 -24.18 24.86 -6.01
N ASP A 11 -24.68 23.69 -5.59
CA ASP A 11 -24.13 22.38 -5.91
C ASP A 11 -24.39 22.08 -7.38
N ILE A 12 -25.60 22.43 -7.87
CA ILE A 12 -25.97 22.31 -9.28
C ILE A 12 -25.10 23.20 -10.16
N VAL A 13 -24.83 24.45 -9.72
CA VAL A 13 -23.97 25.38 -10.48
C VAL A 13 -22.52 24.91 -10.48
N ALA A 14 -21.99 24.45 -9.35
CA ALA A 14 -20.62 23.95 -9.23
C ALA A 14 -20.42 22.69 -10.08
N TRP A 15 -21.36 21.75 -10.03
CA TRP A 15 -21.38 20.57 -10.87
C TRP A 15 -21.45 20.93 -12.36
N THR A 16 -22.37 21.82 -12.76
CA THR A 16 -22.51 22.25 -14.15
C THR A 16 -21.25 22.93 -14.66
N GLY A 17 -20.65 23.83 -13.88
CA GLY A 17 -19.40 24.51 -14.21
C GLY A 17 -18.24 23.54 -14.40
N THR A 18 -18.11 22.56 -13.50
CA THR A 18 -17.13 21.48 -13.60
C THR A 18 -17.30 20.69 -14.88
N VAL A 19 -18.51 20.22 -15.17
CA VAL A 19 -18.81 19.43 -16.37
C VAL A 19 -18.49 20.22 -17.65
N ILE A 20 -18.83 21.51 -17.71
CA ILE A 20 -18.49 22.37 -18.84
C ILE A 20 -16.97 22.49 -19.00
N LEU A 21 -16.24 22.69 -17.89
CA LEU A 21 -14.79 22.85 -17.91
C LEU A 21 -14.08 21.59 -18.44
N PHE A 22 -14.44 20.41 -17.93
CA PHE A 22 -13.85 19.14 -18.39
C PHE A 22 -14.18 18.87 -19.86
N ASN A 23 -15.45 19.07 -20.28
CA ASN A 23 -15.83 18.93 -21.68
C ASN A 23 -15.06 19.89 -22.58
N ALA A 24 -14.87 21.15 -22.15
CA ALA A 24 -14.09 22.12 -22.90
C ALA A 24 -12.62 21.69 -23.04
N VAL A 25 -12.01 21.16 -21.97
CA VAL A 25 -10.64 20.62 -22.01
C VAL A 25 -10.54 19.42 -22.96
N PHE A 26 -11.45 18.45 -22.87
CA PHE A 26 -11.47 17.28 -23.76
C PHE A 26 -11.69 17.67 -25.23
N TYR A 27 -12.65 18.55 -25.48
CA TYR A 27 -12.90 19.09 -26.81
C TYR A 27 -11.67 19.81 -27.37
N MET A 28 -11.05 20.70 -26.59
CA MET A 28 -9.87 21.44 -27.03
C MET A 28 -8.63 20.57 -27.19
N ALA A 29 -8.47 19.51 -26.42
CA ALA A 29 -7.43 18.50 -26.65
C ALA A 29 -7.65 17.80 -28.01
N GLY A 30 -8.91 17.47 -28.32
CA GLY A 30 -9.31 16.96 -29.63
C GLY A 30 -8.98 17.93 -30.77
N VAL A 31 -9.34 19.21 -30.63
CA VAL A 31 -9.05 20.26 -31.61
C VAL A 31 -7.54 20.44 -31.80
N PHE A 32 -6.77 20.48 -30.71
CA PHE A 32 -5.32 20.59 -30.76
C PHE A 32 -4.69 19.45 -31.56
N ILE A 33 -5.06 18.20 -31.26
CA ILE A 33 -4.59 17.03 -32.00
C ILE A 33 -5.08 17.05 -33.46
N ALA A 34 -6.29 17.54 -33.74
CA ALA A 34 -6.78 17.72 -35.10
C ALA A 34 -5.95 18.73 -35.90
N MET A 35 -5.38 19.75 -35.26
CA MET A 35 -4.46 20.68 -35.92
C MET A 35 -3.10 20.04 -36.23
N VAL A 36 -2.71 19.05 -35.46
CA VAL A 36 -1.44 18.31 -35.61
C VAL A 36 -1.55 17.15 -36.60
N THR A 37 -2.73 16.55 -36.75
CA THR A 37 -2.97 15.31 -37.52
C THR A 37 -3.84 15.57 -38.74
N GLY A 38 -3.72 14.74 -39.78
CA GLY A 38 -4.55 14.79 -40.97
C GLY A 38 -5.63 13.72 -41.06
N ILE A 39 -5.57 12.69 -40.19
CA ILE A 39 -6.43 11.49 -40.27
C ILE A 39 -7.28 11.40 -39.01
N SER A 40 -8.59 11.30 -39.16
CA SER A 40 -9.55 11.26 -38.04
C SER A 40 -9.31 10.10 -37.06
N THR A 41 -8.91 8.93 -37.56
CA THR A 41 -8.57 7.79 -36.69
C THR A 41 -7.33 8.06 -35.83
N VAL A 42 -6.28 8.64 -36.44
CA VAL A 42 -5.05 9.02 -35.72
C VAL A 42 -5.34 10.13 -34.72
N GLN A 43 -6.20 11.09 -35.09
CA GLN A 43 -6.68 12.12 -34.18
C GLN A 43 -7.32 11.50 -32.94
N GLY A 44 -8.30 10.62 -33.12
CA GLY A 44 -9.00 9.97 -32.00
C GLY A 44 -8.04 9.29 -31.04
N VAL A 45 -7.14 8.44 -31.56
CA VAL A 45 -6.14 7.73 -30.74
C VAL A 45 -5.19 8.70 -30.03
N LEU A 46 -4.63 9.69 -30.75
CA LEU A 46 -3.68 10.64 -30.15
C LEU A 46 -4.33 11.59 -29.14
N THR A 47 -5.63 11.87 -29.23
CA THR A 47 -6.36 12.63 -28.21
C THR A 47 -6.41 11.87 -26.89
N TYR A 48 -6.77 10.59 -26.90
CA TYR A 48 -6.74 9.77 -25.68
C TYR A 48 -5.32 9.62 -25.13
N ILE A 49 -4.34 9.38 -26.00
CA ILE A 49 -2.93 9.34 -25.57
C ILE A 49 -2.55 10.65 -24.90
N LEU A 50 -2.82 11.82 -25.50
CA LEU A 50 -2.50 13.12 -24.90
C LEU A 50 -3.14 13.31 -23.51
N LEU A 51 -4.42 12.93 -23.36
CA LEU A 51 -5.15 13.09 -22.11
C LEU A 51 -4.64 12.17 -21.00
N LEU A 52 -4.18 10.96 -21.34
CA LEU A 52 -3.63 9.99 -20.39
C LEU A 52 -2.12 10.13 -20.18
N PHE A 53 -1.43 10.78 -21.12
CA PHE A 53 0.03 10.84 -21.16
C PHE A 53 0.66 11.35 -19.86
N PRO A 54 0.18 12.43 -19.21
CA PRO A 54 0.79 12.90 -17.96
C PRO A 54 0.79 11.84 -16.84
N ALA A 55 -0.32 11.12 -16.63
CA ALA A 55 -0.40 10.07 -15.61
C ALA A 55 0.39 8.84 -16.02
N GLY A 56 0.19 8.35 -17.25
CA GLY A 56 0.88 7.17 -17.76
C GLY A 56 2.41 7.35 -17.79
N PHE A 57 2.88 8.50 -18.24
CA PHE A 57 4.31 8.82 -18.28
C PHE A 57 4.90 8.98 -16.88
N SER A 58 4.19 9.64 -15.96
CA SER A 58 4.64 9.77 -14.57
C SER A 58 4.70 8.41 -13.87
N LEU A 59 3.71 7.55 -14.08
CA LEU A 59 3.69 6.18 -13.57
C LEU A 59 4.89 5.39 -14.09
N LEU A 60 5.15 5.43 -15.40
CA LEU A 60 6.31 4.78 -15.98
C LEU A 60 7.61 5.27 -15.34
N ILE A 61 7.80 6.59 -15.21
CA ILE A 61 8.98 7.17 -14.54
C ILE A 61 9.10 6.70 -13.09
N ILE A 62 8.05 6.84 -12.30
CA ILE A 62 8.07 6.52 -10.86
C ILE A 62 8.39 5.03 -10.66
N TYR A 63 7.76 4.15 -11.45
CA TYR A 63 7.99 2.72 -11.38
C TYR A 63 9.42 2.35 -11.78
N ASN A 64 9.91 2.91 -12.89
CA ASN A 64 11.29 2.65 -13.36
C ASN A 64 12.34 3.21 -12.40
N LEU A 65 12.08 4.36 -11.76
CA LEU A 65 12.95 4.87 -10.68
C LEU A 65 12.91 3.97 -9.45
N GLY A 66 11.74 3.40 -9.09
CA GLY A 66 11.61 2.41 -8.02
C GLY A 66 12.46 1.16 -8.25
N MET A 67 12.48 0.64 -9.48
CA MET A 67 13.29 -0.52 -9.85
C MET A 67 14.80 -0.23 -9.91
N MET A 68 15.19 1.00 -10.27
CA MET A 68 16.59 1.31 -10.58
C MET A 68 17.33 2.12 -9.51
N LEU A 69 16.61 2.73 -8.57
CA LEU A 69 17.20 3.50 -7.47
C LEU A 69 16.78 2.89 -6.14
N TYR A 70 17.72 2.25 -5.47
CA TYR A 70 17.48 1.66 -4.17
C TYR A 70 17.04 2.74 -3.16
N GLY A 71 15.94 2.47 -2.44
CA GLY A 71 15.33 3.41 -1.50
C GLY A 71 14.35 4.41 -2.11
N PHE A 72 14.09 4.37 -3.43
CA PHE A 72 13.15 5.28 -4.07
C PHE A 72 11.70 4.96 -3.68
N PRO A 73 10.94 5.94 -3.14
CA PRO A 73 9.62 5.69 -2.57
C PRO A 73 8.52 5.71 -3.63
N SER A 74 8.54 4.75 -4.56
CA SER A 74 7.58 4.65 -5.66
C SER A 74 6.16 4.59 -5.14
N ASP A 75 5.85 3.67 -4.24
CA ASP A 75 4.47 3.43 -3.77
C ASP A 75 3.92 4.63 -3.01
N TYR A 76 4.74 5.23 -2.17
CA TYR A 76 4.39 6.48 -1.48
C TYR A 76 4.04 7.62 -2.45
N ILE A 77 4.81 7.78 -3.54
CA ILE A 77 4.54 8.84 -4.53
C ILE A 77 3.29 8.51 -5.35
N GLN A 78 3.11 7.24 -5.74
CA GLN A 78 1.97 6.76 -6.50
C GLN A 78 0.65 7.02 -5.76
N ALA A 79 0.58 6.60 -4.49
CA ALA A 79 -0.60 6.72 -3.63
C ALA A 79 -1.06 8.17 -3.42
N ARG A 80 -0.15 9.16 -3.51
CA ARG A 80 -0.49 10.56 -3.20
C ARG A 80 -0.79 11.44 -4.40
N ASN A 81 -0.24 11.16 -5.58
CA ASN A 81 -0.14 12.18 -6.62
C ASN A 81 -0.69 11.77 -7.99
N ILE A 82 -0.76 10.48 -8.35
CA ILE A 82 -1.02 10.10 -9.76
C ILE A 82 -2.46 10.42 -10.19
N GLU A 83 -3.44 10.24 -9.31
CA GLU A 83 -4.85 10.44 -9.65
C GLU A 83 -5.17 11.88 -10.09
N LYS A 84 -4.41 12.86 -9.58
CA LYS A 84 -4.58 14.29 -9.88
C LYS A 84 -3.90 14.74 -11.18
N LEU A 85 -3.08 13.90 -11.81
CA LEU A 85 -2.25 14.30 -12.95
C LEU A 85 -2.98 14.33 -14.29
N THR A 86 -4.15 13.70 -14.44
CA THR A 86 -4.90 13.73 -15.71
C THR A 86 -6.37 14.05 -15.52
N PRO A 87 -6.98 14.80 -16.45
CA PRO A 87 -8.41 15.09 -16.34
C PRO A 87 -9.32 13.86 -16.46
N ILE A 88 -8.88 12.76 -17.08
CA ILE A 88 -9.68 11.53 -17.13
C ILE A 88 -9.72 10.85 -15.76
N VAL A 89 -8.55 10.65 -15.14
CA VAL A 89 -8.46 9.98 -13.82
C VAL A 89 -9.03 10.87 -12.71
N HIS A 90 -8.81 12.18 -12.80
CA HIS A 90 -9.39 13.12 -11.84
C HIS A 90 -10.92 13.12 -11.91
N LEU A 91 -11.52 13.02 -13.11
CA LEU A 91 -12.98 12.91 -13.26
C LEU A 91 -13.53 11.66 -12.55
N SER A 92 -12.82 10.52 -12.60
CA SER A 92 -13.23 9.31 -11.89
C SER A 92 -13.13 9.41 -10.36
N SER A 93 -12.27 10.27 -9.82
CA SER A 93 -12.14 10.49 -8.37
C SER A 93 -13.08 11.58 -7.83
N MET A 94 -13.88 12.24 -8.69
CA MET A 94 -14.77 13.33 -8.27
C MET A 94 -16.00 12.87 -7.48
N GLU A 95 -16.28 11.57 -7.44
CA GLU A 95 -17.33 11.02 -6.58
C GLU A 95 -17.01 11.24 -5.10
N SER A 96 -15.73 11.28 -4.74
CA SER A 96 -15.26 11.42 -3.35
C SER A 96 -14.63 12.77 -3.02
N GLN A 97 -14.25 13.58 -4.03
CA GLN A 97 -13.59 14.88 -3.82
C GLN A 97 -14.09 15.95 -4.80
N GLU A 98 -14.48 17.11 -4.27
CA GLU A 98 -14.84 18.26 -5.09
C GLU A 98 -13.61 18.90 -5.77
N LEU A 99 -13.84 19.51 -6.93
CA LEU A 99 -12.78 20.22 -7.65
C LEU A 99 -12.38 21.50 -6.90
N SER A 100 -11.18 21.48 -6.32
CA SER A 100 -10.62 22.68 -5.66
C SER A 100 -10.48 23.88 -6.61
N MET A 101 -10.54 25.09 -6.06
CA MET A 101 -10.33 26.34 -6.83
C MET A 101 -9.00 26.35 -7.59
N THR A 102 -7.94 25.82 -6.96
CA THR A 102 -6.62 25.66 -7.59
C THR A 102 -6.70 24.71 -8.80
N GLY A 103 -7.40 23.58 -8.66
CA GLY A 103 -7.63 22.63 -9.75
C GLY A 103 -8.39 23.28 -10.91
N THR A 104 -9.43 24.06 -10.61
CA THR A 104 -10.18 24.83 -11.62
C THR A 104 -9.29 25.79 -12.40
N LEU A 105 -8.44 26.57 -11.72
CA LEU A 105 -7.51 27.50 -12.37
C LEU A 105 -6.49 26.77 -13.25
N VAL A 106 -6.00 25.61 -12.81
CA VAL A 106 -5.09 24.77 -13.61
C VAL A 106 -5.77 24.29 -14.89
N TYR A 107 -7.01 23.82 -14.84
CA TYR A 107 -7.72 23.39 -16.04
C TYR A 107 -8.05 24.55 -16.99
N ILE A 108 -8.39 25.73 -16.47
CA ILE A 108 -8.56 26.94 -17.30
C ILE A 108 -7.25 27.32 -17.99
N LEU A 109 -6.12 27.21 -17.29
CA LEU A 109 -4.80 27.44 -17.87
C LEU A 109 -4.48 26.41 -18.97
N ILE A 110 -4.70 25.12 -18.73
CA ILE A 110 -4.52 24.06 -19.73
C ILE A 110 -5.38 24.33 -20.96
N LEU A 111 -6.66 24.66 -20.77
CA LEU A 111 -7.59 25.01 -21.85
C LEU A 111 -7.06 26.19 -22.68
N SER A 112 -6.60 27.23 -22.01
CA SER A 112 -6.04 28.43 -22.66
C SER A 112 -4.77 28.12 -23.45
N ILE A 113 -3.86 27.30 -22.90
CA ILE A 113 -2.65 26.85 -23.58
C ILE A 113 -2.99 26.02 -24.82
N LEU A 114 -3.89 25.03 -24.68
CA LEU A 114 -4.33 24.19 -25.80
C LEU A 114 -4.94 25.05 -26.91
N TYR A 115 -5.74 26.06 -26.57
CA TYR A 115 -6.31 26.99 -27.53
C TYR A 115 -5.25 27.82 -28.26
N VAL A 116 -4.33 28.46 -27.54
CA VAL A 116 -3.27 29.28 -28.15
C VAL A 116 -2.36 28.43 -29.04
N LEU A 117 -1.98 27.24 -28.58
CA LEU A 117 -1.17 26.31 -29.38
C LEU A 117 -1.93 25.82 -30.62
N SER A 118 -3.21 25.48 -30.48
CA SER A 118 -4.07 25.08 -31.62
C SER A 118 -4.13 26.19 -32.66
N LEU A 119 -4.34 27.44 -32.25
CA LEU A 119 -4.36 28.60 -33.15
C LEU A 119 -3.01 28.84 -33.84
N PHE A 120 -1.91 28.70 -33.09
CA PHE A 120 -0.57 28.87 -33.64
C PHE A 120 -0.25 27.81 -34.69
N ILE A 121 -0.56 26.54 -34.38
CA ILE A 121 -0.37 25.42 -35.29
C ILE A 121 -1.27 25.58 -36.52
N TYR A 122 -2.54 25.95 -36.33
CA TYR A 122 -3.48 26.24 -37.41
C TYR A 122 -2.91 27.28 -38.39
N LYS A 123 -2.36 28.39 -37.89
CA LYS A 123 -1.77 29.45 -38.73
C LYS A 123 -0.51 29.01 -39.50
N LYS A 124 0.24 28.04 -38.97
CA LYS A 124 1.46 27.52 -39.60
C LYS A 124 1.24 26.29 -40.48
N ARG A 125 0.08 25.65 -40.36
CA ARG A 125 -0.23 24.41 -41.07
C ARG A 125 -0.41 24.69 -42.56
N LYS A 126 0.36 23.99 -43.39
CA LYS A 126 0.15 23.98 -44.84
C LYS A 126 -1.05 23.09 -45.17
N VAL A 127 -1.87 23.52 -46.14
CA VAL A 127 -3.06 22.78 -46.58
C VAL A 127 -2.70 21.40 -47.15
N GLU A 128 -1.50 21.27 -47.72
CA GLU A 128 -0.98 20.03 -48.30
C GLU A 128 -0.74 18.90 -47.27
N SER A 129 -0.60 19.23 -45.98
CA SER A 129 -0.38 18.24 -44.91
C SER A 129 -1.68 17.57 -44.42
N ALA A 130 -2.81 17.76 -45.11
CA ALA A 130 -4.11 17.24 -44.71
C ALA A 130 -4.19 15.71 -44.70
N SER A 131 -3.35 15.01 -45.46
CA SER A 131 -3.35 13.54 -45.51
C SER A 131 -2.24 12.88 -44.68
N GLU A 132 -1.41 13.64 -43.98
CA GLU A 132 -0.32 13.06 -43.18
C GLU A 132 -0.83 12.59 -41.80
N ALA A 133 -0.25 11.51 -41.25
CA ALA A 133 -0.57 11.07 -39.89
C ALA A 133 -0.18 12.15 -38.86
N ILE A 134 0.96 12.80 -39.07
CA ILE A 134 1.45 13.96 -38.31
C ILE A 134 1.92 15.01 -39.30
N ALA A 135 1.41 16.23 -39.22
CA ALA A 135 1.61 17.28 -40.23
C ALA A 135 3.02 17.94 -40.20
N PHE A 136 3.78 17.79 -39.12
CA PHE A 136 5.06 18.47 -38.92
C PHE A 136 6.22 17.48 -38.78
N ALA A 137 7.27 17.66 -39.57
CA ALA A 137 8.43 16.77 -39.58
C ALA A 137 9.15 16.67 -38.23
N SER A 138 9.28 17.78 -37.49
CA SER A 138 9.87 17.78 -36.14
C SER A 138 9.07 16.91 -35.16
N LEU A 139 7.73 16.96 -35.25
CA LEU A 139 6.87 16.18 -34.38
C LEU A 139 6.87 14.69 -34.72
N LYS A 140 7.13 14.32 -35.99
CA LYS A 140 7.36 12.92 -36.37
C LYS A 140 8.56 12.33 -35.62
N VAL A 141 9.64 13.10 -35.46
CA VAL A 141 10.84 12.68 -34.70
C VAL A 141 10.52 12.51 -33.22
N ILE A 142 9.85 13.50 -32.61
CA ILE A 142 9.46 13.46 -31.20
C ILE A 142 8.52 12.28 -30.93
N PHE A 143 7.49 12.10 -31.76
CA PHE A 143 6.54 11.00 -31.65
C PHE A 143 7.26 9.65 -31.71
N LYS A 144 8.17 9.48 -32.69
CA LYS A 144 8.91 8.22 -32.85
C LYS A 144 9.70 7.83 -31.61
N TYR A 145 10.55 8.73 -31.13
CA TYR A 145 11.41 8.43 -29.99
C TYR A 145 10.65 8.48 -28.67
N GLY A 146 9.58 9.27 -28.56
CA GLY A 146 8.68 9.27 -27.42
C GLY A 146 7.95 7.93 -27.25
N VAL A 147 7.39 7.37 -28.33
CA VAL A 147 6.77 6.04 -28.31
C VAL A 147 7.82 4.97 -27.98
N ALA A 148 8.98 4.98 -28.64
CA ALA A 148 10.06 4.03 -28.35
C ALA A 148 10.49 4.08 -26.87
N PHE A 149 10.63 5.28 -26.29
CA PHE A 149 10.99 5.45 -24.89
C PHE A 149 9.89 4.97 -23.93
N CYS A 150 8.62 5.30 -24.19
CA CYS A 150 7.51 4.84 -23.36
C CYS A 150 7.35 3.31 -23.41
N THR A 151 7.46 2.71 -24.61
CA THR A 151 7.38 1.24 -24.77
C THR A 151 8.62 0.55 -24.18
N MET A 152 9.80 1.17 -24.22
CA MET A 152 10.97 0.69 -23.50
C MET A 152 10.68 0.59 -22.00
N MET A 153 10.28 1.70 -21.36
CA MET A 153 9.99 1.72 -19.91
C MET A 153 8.88 0.76 -19.52
N PHE A 154 7.82 0.68 -20.33
CA PHE A 154 6.74 -0.27 -20.15
C PHE A 154 7.21 -1.72 -20.29
N GLY A 155 8.06 -2.01 -21.28
CA GLY A 155 8.66 -3.32 -21.47
C GLY A 155 9.51 -3.73 -20.28
N GLY A 156 10.35 -2.85 -19.75
CA GLY A 156 11.12 -3.13 -18.54
C GLY A 156 10.22 -3.46 -17.35
N MET A 157 9.21 -2.61 -17.10
CA MET A 157 8.21 -2.85 -16.06
C MET A 157 7.49 -4.20 -16.21
N TYR A 158 7.08 -4.57 -17.42
CA TYR A 158 6.36 -5.81 -17.67
C TYR A 158 7.23 -7.06 -17.43
N PHE A 159 8.46 -7.07 -17.94
CA PHE A 159 9.34 -8.24 -17.81
C PHE A 159 9.96 -8.36 -16.40
N ASP A 160 10.17 -7.24 -15.72
CA ASP A 160 10.54 -7.23 -14.29
C ASP A 160 9.48 -7.93 -13.43
N ALA A 161 8.21 -7.59 -13.64
CA ALA A 161 7.09 -8.21 -12.92
C ALA A 161 6.92 -9.72 -13.18
N MET A 162 7.53 -10.29 -14.23
CA MET A 162 7.43 -11.72 -14.52
C MET A 162 8.46 -12.57 -13.78
N GLU A 163 9.72 -12.12 -13.69
CA GLU A 163 10.81 -12.95 -13.13
C GLU A 163 11.73 -12.23 -12.13
N ASN A 164 11.45 -10.96 -11.75
CA ASN A 164 12.21 -10.15 -10.77
C ASN A 164 13.75 -10.31 -10.87
N GLN A 165 14.25 -10.46 -12.09
CA GLN A 165 15.66 -10.63 -12.39
C GLN A 165 16.11 -9.47 -13.28
N PHE A 166 17.25 -8.89 -12.90
CA PHE A 166 17.84 -7.76 -13.62
C PHE A 166 18.06 -8.04 -15.13
N GLY A 167 18.32 -9.29 -15.51
CA GLY A 167 18.46 -9.69 -16.91
C GLY A 167 17.15 -9.51 -17.72
N TRP A 168 16.01 -9.85 -17.13
CA TRP A 168 14.69 -9.69 -17.75
C TRP A 168 14.28 -8.23 -17.86
N LEU A 169 14.62 -7.42 -16.87
CA LEU A 169 14.45 -5.96 -16.94
C LEU A 169 15.19 -5.38 -18.16
N LEU A 170 16.47 -5.72 -18.33
CA LEU A 170 17.28 -5.26 -19.47
C LEU A 170 16.75 -5.77 -20.81
N PHE A 171 16.32 -7.03 -20.86
CA PHE A 171 15.65 -7.60 -22.03
C PHE A 171 14.37 -6.81 -22.37
N GLY A 172 13.54 -6.52 -21.38
CA GLY A 172 12.31 -5.74 -21.52
C GLY A 172 12.56 -4.33 -22.06
N TYR A 173 13.58 -3.64 -21.56
CA TYR A 173 14.00 -2.34 -22.12
C TYR A 173 14.42 -2.46 -23.58
N GLY A 174 15.30 -3.41 -23.92
CA GLY A 174 15.76 -3.61 -25.28
C GLY A 174 14.61 -3.96 -26.25
N PHE A 175 13.81 -4.97 -25.89
CA PHE A 175 12.70 -5.45 -26.69
C PHE A 175 11.61 -4.39 -26.84
N GLY A 176 11.15 -3.79 -25.74
CA GLY A 176 10.12 -2.76 -25.74
C GLY A 176 10.54 -1.52 -26.54
N GLY A 177 11.81 -1.12 -26.44
CA GLY A 177 12.38 -0.04 -27.22
C GLY A 177 12.38 -0.27 -28.73
N ILE A 178 12.88 -1.43 -29.16
CA ILE A 178 12.90 -1.84 -30.57
C ILE A 178 11.46 -1.94 -31.11
N LEU A 179 10.57 -2.56 -30.34
CA LEU A 179 9.16 -2.69 -30.70
C LEU A 179 8.51 -1.32 -30.87
N GLY A 180 8.66 -0.43 -29.88
CA GLY A 180 8.11 0.92 -29.91
C GLY A 180 8.66 1.75 -31.08
N TYR A 181 9.95 1.62 -31.40
CA TYR A 181 10.55 2.27 -32.57
C TYR A 181 9.87 1.84 -33.88
N TYR A 182 9.71 0.53 -34.09
CA TYR A 182 9.09 0.03 -35.32
C TYR A 182 7.60 0.32 -35.38
N VAL A 183 6.86 0.20 -34.28
CA VAL A 183 5.44 0.59 -34.20
C VAL A 183 5.29 2.06 -34.58
N ALA A 184 6.13 2.94 -34.05
CA ALA A 184 6.06 4.34 -34.39
C ALA A 184 6.41 4.61 -35.87
N GLU A 185 7.39 3.90 -36.45
CA GLU A 185 7.65 4.01 -37.88
C GLU A 185 6.51 3.46 -38.75
N MET A 186 5.85 2.38 -38.33
CA MET A 186 4.67 1.87 -39.03
C MET A 186 3.54 2.91 -39.06
N VAL A 187 3.31 3.61 -37.94
CA VAL A 187 2.32 4.69 -37.85
C VAL A 187 2.71 5.88 -38.72
N LEU A 188 3.99 6.29 -38.70
CA LEU A 188 4.48 7.45 -39.46
C LEU A 188 4.48 7.21 -40.97
N GLN A 189 4.91 6.02 -41.40
CA GLN A 189 5.03 5.64 -42.82
C GLN A 189 3.76 4.97 -43.36
N LYS A 190 2.80 4.64 -42.49
CA LYS A 190 1.54 3.94 -42.81
C LYS A 190 1.75 2.62 -43.54
N THR A 191 2.83 1.92 -43.23
CA THR A 191 3.21 0.66 -43.86
C THR A 191 3.90 -0.26 -42.87
N TRP A 192 3.72 -1.56 -43.05
CA TRP A 192 4.38 -2.59 -42.24
C TRP A 192 5.83 -2.85 -42.67
N ARG A 193 6.23 -2.36 -43.85
CA ARG A 193 7.55 -2.62 -44.46
C ARG A 193 8.63 -1.63 -43.98
N VAL A 194 8.78 -1.47 -42.67
CA VAL A 194 9.72 -0.50 -42.05
C VAL A 194 11.02 -1.12 -41.51
N PHE A 195 11.13 -2.45 -41.54
CA PHE A 195 12.23 -3.20 -40.93
C PHE A 195 13.63 -2.90 -41.50
N GLY A 196 13.72 -2.33 -42.71
CA GLY A 196 14.99 -1.91 -43.31
C GLY A 196 15.62 -0.65 -42.70
N GLN A 197 14.89 0.11 -41.88
CA GLN A 197 15.35 1.39 -41.31
C GLN A 197 16.07 1.23 -39.96
N VAL A 198 17.15 0.45 -39.93
CA VAL A 198 17.90 0.14 -38.69
C VAL A 198 18.76 1.30 -38.16
N ARG A 199 19.04 2.33 -38.96
CA ARG A 199 19.93 3.45 -38.56
C ARG A 199 19.38 4.23 -37.37
N GLY A 200 18.06 4.29 -37.18
CA GLY A 200 17.46 4.96 -36.03
C GLY A 200 17.57 4.17 -34.72
N LEU A 201 17.82 2.86 -34.78
CA LEU A 201 18.07 2.04 -33.58
C LEU A 201 19.39 2.41 -32.91
N GLY A 202 20.38 2.92 -33.67
CA GLY A 202 21.63 3.42 -33.09
C GLY A 202 21.41 4.63 -32.16
N PHE A 203 20.50 5.54 -32.54
CA PHE A 203 20.12 6.67 -31.67
C PHE A 203 19.36 6.20 -30.44
N PHE A 204 18.53 5.17 -30.57
CA PHE A 204 17.83 4.57 -29.44
C PHE A 204 18.81 3.90 -28.47
N ALA A 205 19.76 3.10 -28.96
CA ALA A 205 20.80 2.50 -28.12
C ALA A 205 21.63 3.55 -27.38
N ALA A 206 21.99 4.65 -28.05
CA ALA A 206 22.66 5.79 -27.42
C ALA A 206 21.79 6.45 -26.33
N ALA A 207 20.48 6.64 -26.60
CA ALA A 207 19.55 7.20 -25.62
C ALA A 207 19.38 6.28 -24.39
N MET A 208 19.36 4.97 -24.59
CA MET A 208 19.32 3.98 -23.50
C MET A 208 20.59 4.03 -22.64
N ILE A 209 21.76 4.13 -23.27
CA ILE A 209 23.04 4.32 -22.54
C ILE A 209 23.01 5.62 -21.74
N ILE A 210 22.57 6.72 -22.34
CA ILE A 210 22.44 8.01 -21.65
C ILE A 210 21.46 7.89 -20.46
N PHE A 211 20.33 7.22 -20.65
CA PHE A 211 19.36 6.98 -19.57
C PHE A 211 20.00 6.21 -18.41
N LEU A 212 20.70 5.10 -18.69
CA LEU A 212 21.42 4.33 -17.66
C LEU A 212 22.50 5.17 -16.95
N LEU A 213 23.25 6.00 -17.69
CA LEU A 213 24.25 6.90 -17.12
C LEU A 213 23.63 7.99 -16.23
N ILE A 214 22.48 8.53 -16.63
CA ILE A 214 21.72 9.48 -15.80
C ILE A 214 21.33 8.80 -14.50
N ILE A 215 20.78 7.58 -14.55
CA ILE A 215 20.41 6.84 -13.34
C ILE A 215 21.64 6.56 -12.46
N GLN A 216 22.76 6.11 -13.02
CA GLN A 216 24.00 5.91 -12.26
C GLN A 216 24.52 7.19 -11.60
N SER A 217 24.26 8.37 -12.17
CA SER A 217 24.65 9.64 -11.56
C SER A 217 23.92 9.92 -10.23
N PHE A 218 22.82 9.21 -9.97
CA PHE A 218 22.08 9.25 -8.70
C PHE A 218 22.59 8.25 -7.66
N ALA A 219 23.70 7.54 -7.84
CA ALA A 219 24.28 6.69 -6.78
C ALA A 219 24.43 7.38 -5.39
N PRO A 220 24.74 8.70 -5.28
CA PRO A 220 24.73 9.39 -3.98
C PRO A 220 23.35 9.49 -3.32
N TYR A 221 22.25 9.36 -4.08
CA TYR A 221 20.88 9.35 -3.57
C TYR A 221 20.61 8.11 -2.71
N GLU A 222 21.07 6.94 -3.17
CA GLU A 222 20.84 5.62 -2.56
C GLU A 222 21.52 5.52 -1.19
N LYS A 223 22.68 6.16 -1.03
CA LYS A 223 23.49 6.10 0.19
C LYS A 223 23.21 7.21 1.20
N ARG A 224 22.21 8.05 0.94
CA ARG A 224 21.99 9.28 1.72
C ARG A 224 21.13 9.02 2.96
N VAL A 225 21.76 9.11 4.13
CA VAL A 225 21.09 9.29 5.43
C VAL A 225 21.37 10.73 5.89
N PRO A 226 20.35 11.53 6.30
CA PRO A 226 20.58 12.90 6.77
C PRO A 226 21.42 12.91 8.03
N GLU A 227 22.19 13.96 8.26
CA GLU A 227 22.93 14.13 9.52
C GLU A 227 21.98 14.36 10.70
N LEU A 228 22.33 13.86 11.89
CA LEU A 228 21.44 13.93 13.07
C LEU A 228 21.02 15.37 13.41
N ASN A 229 21.90 16.35 13.19
CA ASN A 229 21.64 17.76 13.46
C ASN A 229 20.80 18.44 12.35
N GLU A 230 20.65 17.81 11.19
CA GLU A 230 19.82 18.30 10.09
C GLU A 230 18.37 17.78 10.18
N VAL A 231 18.11 16.78 11.02
CA VAL A 231 16.79 16.19 11.20
C VAL A 231 16.02 16.96 12.27
N LYS A 232 14.86 17.51 11.87
CA LYS A 232 13.88 18.11 12.79
C LYS A 232 12.97 17.03 13.38
N SER A 233 12.53 16.10 12.55
CA SER A 233 11.68 14.98 12.97
C SER A 233 11.75 13.83 11.95
N VAL A 234 11.39 12.61 12.37
CA VAL A 234 11.33 11.45 11.47
C VAL A 234 10.10 10.60 11.75
N THR A 235 9.44 10.13 10.69
CA THR A 235 8.39 9.11 10.79
C THR A 235 8.93 7.81 10.19
N LEU A 236 8.79 6.71 10.94
CA LEU A 236 9.05 5.35 10.48
C LEU A 236 7.72 4.60 10.46
N THR A 237 7.34 4.03 9.32
CA THR A 237 6.10 3.27 9.16
C THR A 237 6.25 2.21 8.07
N ASN A 238 5.42 1.19 8.12
CA ASN A 238 5.24 0.19 7.06
C ASN A 238 3.88 0.34 6.35
N VAL A 239 3.19 1.46 6.56
CA VAL A 239 1.92 1.80 5.92
C VAL A 239 2.00 3.18 5.29
N ILE A 240 1.52 3.30 4.04
CA ILE A 240 1.45 4.58 3.33
C ILE A 240 0.15 5.28 3.68
N HIS A 241 0.24 6.35 4.47
CA HIS A 241 -0.90 7.21 4.78
C HIS A 241 -1.06 8.34 3.74
N THR A 242 -2.22 8.39 3.10
CA THR A 242 -2.55 9.37 2.05
C THR A 242 -2.69 10.78 2.59
N THR A 243 -3.10 10.95 3.85
CA THR A 243 -3.14 12.25 4.53
C THR A 243 -2.41 12.18 5.88
N GLN A 244 -1.73 13.28 6.27
CA GLN A 244 -1.00 13.33 7.55
C GLN A 244 -1.91 13.66 8.74
N ASP A 245 -3.11 14.17 8.47
CA ASP A 245 -4.08 14.61 9.49
C ASP A 245 -5.08 13.49 9.85
N GLU A 246 -4.94 12.31 9.26
CA GLU A 246 -5.69 11.12 9.68
C GLU A 246 -5.37 10.79 11.14
N LEU A 247 -6.43 10.58 11.95
CA LEU A 247 -6.30 10.16 13.36
C LEU A 247 -5.41 8.91 13.53
N ILE A 248 -5.36 8.05 12.52
CA ILE A 248 -4.56 6.82 12.50
C ILE A 248 -3.11 7.01 12.01
N ALA A 249 -2.77 8.13 11.36
CA ALA A 249 -1.44 8.33 10.79
C ALA A 249 -0.38 8.57 11.87
N PRO A 250 0.79 7.90 11.86
CA PRO A 250 1.78 8.04 12.92
C PRO A 250 2.32 9.47 13.00
N GLN A 251 2.50 9.95 14.23
CA GLN A 251 3.15 11.24 14.48
C GLN A 251 4.67 11.13 14.29
N PRO A 252 5.35 12.21 13.90
CA PRO A 252 6.79 12.16 13.72
C PRO A 252 7.53 12.18 15.06
N LEU A 253 8.56 11.33 15.19
CA LEU A 253 9.47 11.29 16.32
C LEU A 253 10.38 12.53 16.30
N LYS A 254 10.57 13.14 17.47
CA LYS A 254 11.30 14.41 17.67
C LYS A 254 12.43 14.28 18.69
N LYS A 255 12.41 13.30 19.60
CA LYS A 255 13.51 13.11 20.56
C LYS A 255 14.77 12.67 19.82
N ARG A 256 15.88 13.33 20.13
CA ARG A 256 17.18 13.11 19.49
C ARG A 256 17.61 11.63 19.52
N GLU A 257 17.43 10.95 20.65
CA GLU A 257 17.76 9.54 20.83
C GLU A 257 16.99 8.64 19.86
N ASN A 258 15.67 8.86 19.69
CA ASN A 258 14.86 8.04 18.80
C ASN A 258 15.13 8.35 17.33
N ILE A 259 15.44 9.61 17.00
CA ILE A 259 15.91 9.98 15.65
C ILE A 259 17.21 9.25 15.33
N GLU A 260 18.14 9.17 16.28
CA GLU A 260 19.42 8.46 16.12
C GLU A 260 19.20 6.98 15.85
N LYS A 261 18.39 6.28 16.65
CA LYS A 261 18.02 4.86 16.42
C LYS A 261 17.39 4.61 15.05
N VAL A 262 16.47 5.48 14.61
CA VAL A 262 15.88 5.38 13.27
C VAL A 262 16.91 5.60 12.16
N ARG A 263 17.90 6.49 12.36
CA ARG A 263 19.00 6.68 11.41
C ARG A 263 19.94 5.48 11.36
N GLU A 264 20.19 4.83 12.49
CA GLU A 264 20.99 3.60 12.56
C GLU A 264 20.32 2.47 11.78
N LEU A 265 19.02 2.24 12.00
CA LEU A 265 18.23 1.30 11.19
C LEU A 265 18.35 1.61 9.69
N HIS A 266 18.14 2.88 9.31
CA HIS A 266 18.23 3.30 7.91
C HIS A 266 19.64 3.06 7.32
N THR A 267 20.68 3.30 8.11
CA THR A 267 22.07 3.07 7.70
C THR A 267 22.35 1.57 7.51
N GLU A 268 21.83 0.73 8.39
CA GLU A 268 21.98 -0.72 8.29
C GLU A 268 21.24 -1.31 7.09
N ILE A 269 20.05 -0.78 6.77
CA ILE A 269 19.29 -1.16 5.57
C ILE A 269 20.04 -0.81 4.28
N ILE A 270 20.69 0.36 4.24
CA ILE A 270 21.53 0.75 3.10
C ILE A 270 22.77 -0.13 2.99
N THR A 271 23.40 -0.46 4.11
CA THR A 271 24.62 -1.27 4.14
C THR A 271 24.38 -2.70 3.62
N ASN A 272 23.18 -3.24 3.85
CA ASN A 272 22.79 -4.60 3.46
C ASN A 272 21.94 -4.66 2.16
N GLU A 273 21.97 -3.62 1.32
CA GLU A 273 21.23 -3.50 0.04
C GLU A 273 21.13 -4.82 -0.75
N LYS A 274 22.27 -5.45 -1.08
CA LYS A 274 22.30 -6.67 -1.90
C LYS A 274 21.57 -7.87 -1.27
N GLN A 275 21.51 -7.94 0.06
CA GLN A 275 20.83 -9.01 0.76
C GLN A 275 19.32 -8.78 0.81
N ASN A 276 18.89 -7.51 0.82
CA ASN A 276 17.48 -7.13 0.79
C ASN A 276 16.85 -7.35 -0.59
N GLU A 277 17.61 -7.10 -1.66
CA GLU A 277 17.14 -7.32 -3.04
C GLU A 277 16.89 -8.80 -3.37
N GLN A 278 17.53 -9.74 -2.67
CA GLN A 278 17.46 -11.19 -2.98
C GLN A 278 16.29 -11.93 -2.33
N GLY A 279 15.51 -11.27 -1.47
CA GLY A 279 14.48 -11.91 -0.64
C GLY A 279 13.10 -11.25 -0.70
N MET A 280 12.73 -10.66 -1.83
CA MET A 280 11.48 -9.90 -2.03
C MET A 280 10.18 -10.74 -2.02
N GLU A 281 10.15 -11.88 -1.32
CA GLU A 281 8.98 -12.77 -1.32
C GLU A 281 7.87 -12.33 -0.35
N MET A 282 8.17 -11.41 0.59
CA MET A 282 7.14 -10.81 1.46
C MET A 282 7.13 -9.28 1.29
N GLY A 283 5.97 -8.75 0.88
CA GLY A 283 5.75 -7.34 0.51
C GLY A 283 5.82 -6.31 1.65
N GLU A 284 6.66 -6.52 2.65
CA GLU A 284 6.89 -5.53 3.71
C GLU A 284 7.88 -4.46 3.27
N PHE A 285 7.68 -3.24 3.75
CA PHE A 285 8.59 -2.13 3.52
C PHE A 285 8.79 -1.27 4.76
N ALA A 286 9.96 -0.65 4.85
CA ALA A 286 10.25 0.43 5.79
C ALA A 286 10.22 1.78 5.05
N LEU A 287 9.24 2.63 5.39
CA LEU A 287 9.11 3.99 4.90
C LEU A 287 9.65 4.97 5.94
N PHE A 288 10.66 5.73 5.53
CA PHE A 288 11.27 6.82 6.30
C PHE A 288 10.83 8.15 5.73
N VAL A 289 10.22 9.00 6.56
CA VAL A 289 9.87 10.38 6.21
C VAL A 289 10.61 11.32 7.16
N TYR A 290 11.74 11.85 6.71
CA TYR A 290 12.50 12.86 7.45
C TYR A 290 11.99 14.25 7.12
N GLU A 291 11.68 15.04 8.15
CA GLU A 291 11.53 16.48 8.05
C GLU A 291 12.86 17.13 8.46
N LEU A 292 13.48 17.88 7.56
CA LEU A 292 14.77 18.52 7.82
C LEU A 292 14.59 19.91 8.43
N THR A 293 15.60 20.40 9.14
CA THR A 293 15.60 21.73 9.78
C THR A 293 15.45 22.87 8.79
N ASN A 294 15.83 22.67 7.52
CA ASN A 294 15.63 23.63 6.43
C ASN A 294 14.23 23.58 5.78
N GLY A 295 13.30 22.78 6.32
CA GLY A 295 11.93 22.65 5.82
C GLY A 295 11.76 21.68 4.64
N ARG A 296 12.84 21.11 4.10
CA ARG A 296 12.73 20.05 3.08
C ARG A 296 12.37 18.71 3.71
N LYS A 297 11.68 17.85 2.94
CA LYS A 297 11.44 16.46 3.31
C LYS A 297 12.38 15.53 2.55
N MET A 298 12.90 14.51 3.21
CA MET A 298 13.59 13.39 2.56
C MET A 298 12.80 12.10 2.84
N ILE A 299 12.41 11.41 1.77
CA ILE A 299 11.56 10.23 1.84
C ILE A 299 12.30 9.05 1.23
N ARG A 300 12.29 7.91 1.91
CA ARG A 300 12.92 6.66 1.47
C ARG A 300 12.02 5.48 1.79
N GLN A 301 11.92 4.53 0.89
CA GLN A 301 11.16 3.29 1.07
C GLN A 301 12.05 2.12 0.67
N TYR A 302 12.14 1.11 1.54
CA TYR A 302 12.94 -0.08 1.29
C TYR A 302 12.11 -1.32 1.55
N HIS A 303 12.10 -2.27 0.62
CA HIS A 303 11.60 -3.61 0.88
C HIS A 303 12.66 -4.37 1.68
N ILE A 304 12.25 -4.89 2.83
CA ILE A 304 13.15 -5.56 3.77
C ILE A 304 12.45 -6.75 4.40
N ASP A 305 13.24 -7.75 4.74
CA ASP A 305 12.84 -8.75 5.73
C ASP A 305 13.12 -8.17 7.13
N ARG A 306 12.04 -7.79 7.83
CA ARG A 306 12.13 -7.13 9.14
C ARG A 306 12.84 -7.99 10.17
N THR A 307 12.78 -9.33 10.06
CA THR A 307 13.39 -10.24 11.02
C THR A 307 14.92 -10.09 11.06
N LYS A 308 15.54 -9.71 9.94
CA LYS A 308 16.97 -9.40 9.86
C LYS A 308 17.38 -8.12 10.60
N TYR A 309 16.40 -7.26 10.93
CA TYR A 309 16.59 -5.97 11.60
C TYR A 309 15.91 -5.93 12.97
N GLU A 310 15.63 -7.08 13.56
CA GLU A 310 14.84 -7.22 14.79
C GLU A 310 15.33 -6.32 15.93
N GLU A 311 16.65 -6.32 16.17
CA GLU A 311 17.27 -5.53 17.26
C GLU A 311 17.01 -4.03 17.10
N TYR A 312 17.18 -3.50 15.89
CA TYR A 312 16.91 -2.09 15.58
C TYR A 312 15.43 -1.75 15.74
N PHE A 313 14.54 -2.61 15.22
CA PHE A 313 13.11 -2.40 15.35
C PHE A 313 12.68 -2.43 16.81
N LYS A 314 13.21 -3.36 17.60
CA LYS A 314 12.96 -3.47 19.04
C LYS A 314 13.30 -2.18 19.77
N GLU A 315 14.52 -1.66 19.60
CA GLU A 315 14.96 -0.45 20.29
C GLU A 315 14.09 0.79 19.97
N ILE A 316 13.59 0.87 18.73
CA ILE A 316 12.70 1.95 18.29
C ILE A 316 11.29 1.75 18.85
N HIS A 317 10.73 0.53 18.71
CA HIS A 317 9.35 0.20 19.06
C HIS A 317 9.10 0.21 20.57
N GLU A 318 10.10 -0.15 21.38
CA GLU A 318 9.99 -0.11 22.84
C GLU A 318 10.09 1.31 23.40
N SER A 319 10.50 2.31 22.59
CA SER A 319 10.55 3.69 23.03
C SER A 319 9.16 4.28 23.26
N LEU A 320 8.97 4.98 24.39
CA LEU A 320 7.68 5.62 24.72
C LEU A 320 7.21 6.60 23.64
N GLU A 321 8.13 7.36 23.04
CA GLU A 321 7.76 8.31 21.97
C GLU A 321 7.21 7.58 20.75
N PHE A 322 7.81 6.45 20.35
CA PHE A 322 7.31 5.67 19.22
C PHE A 322 5.93 5.10 19.51
N LYS A 323 5.72 4.53 20.70
CA LYS A 323 4.42 4.00 21.12
C LYS A 323 3.33 5.07 21.07
N HIS A 324 3.60 6.24 21.66
CA HIS A 324 2.68 7.38 21.63
C HIS A 324 2.43 7.92 20.22
N ALA A 325 3.47 7.93 19.39
CA ALA A 325 3.38 8.44 18.04
C ALA A 325 2.55 7.54 17.11
N THR A 326 2.65 6.22 17.28
CA THR A 326 2.04 5.22 16.38
C THR A 326 0.68 4.73 16.82
N HIS A 327 0.33 4.82 18.11
CA HIS A 327 -0.95 4.34 18.63
C HIS A 327 -1.96 5.50 18.74
N PRO A 328 -3.08 5.48 17.97
CA PRO A 328 -4.03 6.59 17.94
C PRO A 328 -4.68 6.93 19.28
N ILE A 329 -4.75 5.98 20.21
CA ILE A 329 -5.32 6.18 21.55
C ILE A 329 -4.62 7.30 22.34
N PHE A 330 -3.36 7.62 22.03
CA PHE A 330 -2.62 8.73 22.66
C PHE A 330 -2.95 10.10 22.07
N LYS A 331 -3.75 10.16 21.00
CA LYS A 331 -4.21 11.41 20.37
C LYS A 331 -5.60 11.84 20.82
N VAL A 332 -6.28 10.97 21.58
CA VAL A 332 -7.66 11.16 21.99
C VAL A 332 -7.74 11.27 23.51
N GLU A 333 -8.56 12.23 23.97
CA GLU A 333 -8.91 12.38 25.36
C GLU A 333 -10.08 11.46 25.71
N ALA A 334 -10.06 10.86 26.91
CA ALA A 334 -11.10 9.93 27.33
C ALA A 334 -12.52 10.54 27.31
N ALA A 335 -12.62 11.87 27.51
CA ALA A 335 -13.88 12.60 27.45
C ALA A 335 -14.55 12.52 26.06
N ASP A 336 -13.75 12.46 25.00
CA ASP A 336 -14.19 12.47 23.60
C ASP A 336 -14.64 11.08 23.11
N VAL A 337 -14.33 10.02 23.87
CA VAL A 337 -14.76 8.65 23.57
C VAL A 337 -16.18 8.45 24.06
N GLU A 338 -17.12 8.18 23.15
CA GLU A 338 -18.54 7.98 23.46
C GLU A 338 -18.81 6.59 24.02
N SER A 339 -18.16 5.57 23.45
CA SER A 339 -18.34 4.18 23.83
C SER A 339 -17.15 3.32 23.42
N ILE A 340 -16.96 2.20 24.11
CA ILE A 340 -15.98 1.17 23.79
C ILE A 340 -16.72 -0.14 23.57
N ARG A 341 -16.50 -0.76 22.41
CA ARG A 341 -17.06 -2.03 22.01
C ARG A 341 -15.96 -3.08 21.92
N PHE A 342 -16.09 -4.15 22.68
CA PHE A 342 -15.27 -5.34 22.53
C PHE A 342 -16.03 -6.33 21.64
N THR A 343 -15.32 -6.94 20.71
CA THR A 343 -15.82 -8.10 19.95
C THR A 343 -14.80 -9.23 20.07
N ASP A 344 -15.26 -10.47 20.03
CA ASP A 344 -14.39 -11.64 20.18
C ASP A 344 -13.64 -12.02 18.89
N GLY A 345 -13.96 -11.39 17.76
CA GLY A 345 -13.31 -11.64 16.48
C GLY A 345 -13.52 -13.07 15.95
N SER A 346 -14.50 -13.79 16.49
CA SER A 346 -14.87 -15.16 16.11
C SER A 346 -16.31 -15.21 15.59
N MET A 347 -16.74 -16.33 15.01
CA MET A 347 -18.13 -16.49 14.56
C MET A 347 -19.14 -16.66 15.71
N MET A 348 -18.70 -16.64 16.98
CA MET A 348 -19.62 -16.62 18.13
C MET A 348 -20.32 -15.27 18.33
N ASP A 349 -19.84 -14.20 17.69
CA ASP A 349 -20.42 -12.85 17.70
C ASP A 349 -20.64 -12.28 19.12
N LYS A 350 -19.68 -12.51 20.02
CA LYS A 350 -19.73 -11.96 21.37
C LYS A 350 -19.44 -10.47 21.33
N ARG A 351 -20.27 -9.69 22.02
CA ARG A 351 -20.15 -8.22 22.05
C ARG A 351 -20.35 -7.71 23.47
N LEU A 352 -19.41 -6.89 23.91
CA LEU A 352 -19.52 -6.08 25.12
C LEU A 352 -19.48 -4.60 24.73
N MET A 353 -20.47 -3.83 25.17
CA MET A 353 -20.53 -2.38 24.96
C MET A 353 -20.40 -1.66 26.29
N LEU A 354 -19.44 -0.76 26.39
CA LEU A 354 -19.26 0.16 27.51
C LEU A 354 -19.62 1.57 27.06
N SER A 355 -20.48 2.25 27.81
CA SER A 355 -20.85 3.65 27.54
C SER A 355 -20.87 4.53 28.79
N ASP A 356 -20.57 3.94 29.96
CA ASP A 356 -20.37 4.70 31.19
C ASP A 356 -19.03 5.46 31.11
N LYS A 357 -19.06 6.76 31.38
CA LYS A 357 -17.90 7.63 31.19
C LYS A 357 -16.74 7.32 32.15
N ALA A 358 -17.02 6.82 33.36
CA ALA A 358 -15.97 6.43 34.29
C ALA A 358 -15.31 5.13 33.82
N GLU A 359 -16.11 4.14 33.40
CA GLU A 359 -15.57 2.88 32.88
C GLU A 359 -14.77 3.07 31.58
N VAL A 360 -15.25 3.93 30.68
CA VAL A 360 -14.53 4.30 29.45
C VAL A 360 -13.17 4.92 29.78
N ALA A 361 -13.12 5.86 30.74
CA ALA A 361 -11.88 6.48 31.16
C ALA A 361 -10.90 5.47 31.79
N GLU A 362 -11.38 4.60 32.68
CA GLU A 362 -10.57 3.54 33.29
C GLU A 362 -9.96 2.61 32.23
N VAL A 363 -10.76 2.15 31.25
CA VAL A 363 -10.28 1.28 30.18
C VAL A 363 -9.23 1.96 29.30
N ILE A 364 -9.42 3.25 28.97
CA ILE A 364 -8.44 4.01 28.19
C ILE A 364 -7.13 4.17 28.96
N ASP A 365 -7.18 4.46 30.26
CA ASP A 365 -5.98 4.59 31.09
C ASP A 365 -5.23 3.27 31.22
N ILE A 366 -5.96 2.16 31.42
CA ILE A 366 -5.37 0.81 31.43
C ILE A 366 -4.72 0.51 30.08
N LEU A 367 -5.40 0.75 28.97
CA LEU A 367 -4.87 0.50 27.62
C LEU A 367 -3.61 1.32 27.33
N LYS A 368 -3.59 2.60 27.69
CA LYS A 368 -2.41 3.46 27.52
C LYS A 368 -1.22 2.89 28.29
N LYS A 369 -1.43 2.50 29.56
CA LYS A 369 -0.38 1.90 30.40
C LYS A 369 0.09 0.54 29.88
N GLU A 370 -0.81 -0.31 29.40
CA GLU A 370 -0.47 -1.60 28.80
C GLU A 370 0.40 -1.41 27.53
N ILE A 371 0.02 -0.50 26.64
CA ILE A 371 0.80 -0.17 25.44
C ILE A 371 2.19 0.35 25.83
N GLU A 372 2.29 1.26 26.80
CA GLU A 372 3.57 1.80 27.29
C GLU A 372 4.52 0.71 27.83
N ASN A 373 3.98 -0.34 28.43
CA ASN A 373 4.74 -1.45 29.00
C ASN A 373 4.93 -2.64 28.03
N GLU A 374 4.28 -2.61 26.87
CA GLU A 374 4.34 -3.69 25.90
C GLU A 374 5.78 -3.93 25.38
N SER A 375 6.27 -5.16 25.46
CA SER A 375 7.54 -5.54 24.84
C SER A 375 7.40 -5.69 23.33
N TYR A 376 8.48 -5.49 22.60
CA TYR A 376 8.50 -5.80 21.18
C TYR A 376 8.25 -7.29 20.93
N ASP A 377 7.26 -7.61 20.09
CA ASP A 377 7.04 -8.96 19.55
C ASP A 377 7.55 -9.00 18.09
N PRO A 378 8.62 -9.77 17.80
CA PRO A 378 9.11 -9.93 16.43
C PRO A 378 8.22 -10.82 15.58
N ASP A 379 7.37 -11.63 16.22
CA ASP A 379 6.50 -12.57 15.52
C ASP A 379 5.30 -11.79 14.95
N PHE A 380 5.25 -11.60 13.63
CA PHE A 380 4.08 -11.05 12.93
C PHE A 380 2.84 -11.93 13.04
N TYR A 381 3.05 -13.17 13.44
CA TYR A 381 2.00 -14.12 13.68
C TYR A 381 1.18 -13.69 14.88
N ARG A 382 0.00 -13.14 14.61
CA ARG A 382 -0.97 -12.86 15.66
C ARG A 382 -1.35 -14.18 16.32
N ARG A 383 -1.09 -14.26 17.62
CA ARG A 383 -1.40 -15.40 18.47
C ARG A 383 -2.42 -14.99 19.51
N GLY A 384 -3.16 -15.96 20.05
CA GLY A 384 -4.04 -15.70 21.18
C GLY A 384 -5.51 -15.55 20.85
N ASN A 385 -6.20 -14.62 21.50
CA ASN A 385 -7.58 -14.31 21.12
C ASN A 385 -7.62 -13.31 19.96
N ARG A 386 -8.64 -13.42 19.10
CA ARG A 386 -8.88 -12.45 18.00
C ARG A 386 -9.68 -11.23 18.45
N SER A 387 -9.92 -11.12 19.76
CA SER A 387 -10.71 -10.03 20.32
C SER A 387 -10.19 -8.66 19.92
N THR A 388 -11.11 -7.81 19.47
CA THR A 388 -10.83 -6.42 19.09
C THR A 388 -11.59 -5.46 19.98
N ILE A 389 -11.03 -4.27 20.12
CA ILE A 389 -11.57 -3.14 20.88
C ILE A 389 -11.78 -2.02 19.88
N GLU A 390 -13.03 -1.58 19.75
CA GLU A 390 -13.42 -0.46 18.92
C GLU A 390 -13.90 0.69 19.82
N MET A 391 -13.32 1.87 19.66
CA MET A 391 -13.66 3.06 20.43
C MET A 391 -14.29 4.08 19.50
N LYS A 392 -15.53 4.50 19.80
CA LYS A 392 -16.23 5.53 19.03
C LYS A 392 -15.83 6.92 19.52
N VAL A 393 -15.27 7.73 18.62
CA VAL A 393 -14.80 9.10 18.87
C VAL A 393 -15.66 10.04 18.04
N GLY A 394 -16.58 10.77 18.69
CA GLY A 394 -17.56 11.62 17.99
C GLY A 394 -18.51 10.87 17.03
N GLU A 395 -19.02 11.57 16.00
CA GLU A 395 -20.12 11.04 15.16
C GLU A 395 -19.68 9.97 14.15
N GLN A 396 -18.47 10.02 13.60
CA GLN A 396 -18.03 9.14 12.51
C GLN A 396 -16.58 8.62 12.62
N GLU A 397 -15.87 8.86 13.73
CA GLU A 397 -14.50 8.36 13.90
C GLU A 397 -14.47 7.15 14.83
N TYR A 398 -13.72 6.13 14.44
CA TYR A 398 -13.52 4.91 15.22
C TYR A 398 -12.03 4.61 15.33
N LEU A 399 -11.62 4.26 16.54
CA LEU A 399 -10.28 3.74 16.82
C LEU A 399 -10.35 2.25 17.10
N TYR A 400 -9.37 1.52 16.59
CA TYR A 400 -9.27 0.07 16.75
C TYR A 400 -8.00 -0.29 17.52
N ALA A 401 -8.12 -1.24 18.42
CA ALA A 401 -7.02 -1.88 19.13
C ALA A 401 -7.31 -3.38 19.28
N ASP A 402 -6.27 -4.19 19.46
CA ASP A 402 -6.43 -5.61 19.76
C ASP A 402 -6.48 -5.81 21.29
N LEU A 403 -7.34 -6.71 21.78
CA LEU A 403 -7.28 -7.19 23.17
C LEU A 403 -6.21 -8.27 23.26
N LYS A 404 -4.96 -7.84 23.44
CA LYS A 404 -3.79 -8.74 23.45
C LYS A 404 -3.77 -9.61 24.70
N ASN A 405 -3.20 -10.82 24.57
CA ASN A 405 -3.00 -11.72 25.69
C ASN A 405 -2.09 -11.15 26.79
N SER A 406 -1.17 -10.27 26.41
CA SER A 406 -0.25 -9.55 27.29
C SER A 406 -0.96 -8.51 28.17
N TYR A 407 -2.18 -8.08 27.82
CA TYR A 407 -2.91 -7.03 28.55
C TYR A 407 -3.60 -7.57 29.81
N LYS A 408 -2.79 -7.96 30.81
CA LYS A 408 -3.24 -8.64 32.03
C LYS A 408 -4.07 -7.72 32.94
N GLU A 409 -3.78 -6.42 33.01
CA GLU A 409 -4.54 -5.46 33.81
C GLU A 409 -5.94 -5.25 33.22
N LEU A 410 -6.05 -5.15 31.90
CA LEU A 410 -7.35 -5.01 31.22
C LEU A 410 -8.20 -6.29 31.36
N LYS A 411 -7.59 -7.47 31.17
CA LYS A 411 -8.29 -8.74 31.39
C LYS A 411 -8.75 -8.87 32.84
N GLY A 412 -7.91 -8.54 33.81
CA GLY A 412 -8.27 -8.54 35.23
C GLY A 412 -9.40 -7.56 35.56
N TRP A 413 -9.42 -6.37 34.95
CA TRP A 413 -10.52 -5.41 35.10
C TRP A 413 -11.85 -5.98 34.57
N LEU A 414 -11.82 -6.61 33.39
CA LEU A 414 -12.98 -7.28 32.80
C LEU A 414 -13.46 -8.47 33.65
N GLU A 415 -12.56 -9.25 34.21
CA GLU A 415 -12.87 -10.38 35.10
C GLU A 415 -13.55 -9.91 36.40
N ASN A 416 -12.98 -8.89 37.05
CA ASN A 416 -13.52 -8.34 38.30
C ASN A 416 -14.95 -7.81 38.16
N LYS A 417 -15.31 -7.33 36.97
CA LYS A 417 -16.66 -6.87 36.62
C LYS A 417 -17.55 -7.97 36.03
N ASN A 418 -17.08 -9.20 35.90
CA ASN A 418 -17.75 -10.33 35.24
C ASN A 418 -18.09 -10.07 33.76
N LEU A 419 -17.29 -9.28 33.07
CA LEU A 419 -17.48 -8.87 31.67
C LEU A 419 -16.60 -9.65 30.68
N LEU A 420 -15.54 -10.33 31.14
CA LEU A 420 -14.58 -11.02 30.27
C LEU A 420 -15.24 -12.00 29.28
N LYS A 421 -16.21 -12.80 29.76
CA LYS A 421 -16.93 -13.79 28.94
C LYS A 421 -17.72 -13.17 27.78
N GLN A 422 -18.06 -11.88 27.85
CA GLN A 422 -18.75 -11.14 26.79
C GLN A 422 -17.77 -10.44 25.84
N ALA A 423 -16.54 -10.20 26.27
CA ALA A 423 -15.52 -9.49 25.50
C ALA A 423 -14.65 -10.44 24.63
N MET A 424 -14.54 -11.72 25.01
CA MET A 424 -13.65 -12.66 24.34
C MET A 424 -14.10 -14.13 24.44
N VAL A 425 -13.53 -14.96 23.57
CA VAL A 425 -13.59 -16.44 23.70
C VAL A 425 -12.82 -16.87 24.96
N THR A 426 -13.42 -17.74 25.75
CA THR A 426 -12.85 -18.33 26.97
C THR A 426 -12.86 -19.86 26.88
N PRO A 427 -12.14 -20.58 27.76
CA PRO A 427 -12.19 -22.04 27.78
C PRO A 427 -13.59 -22.61 27.96
N ASP A 428 -14.51 -21.86 28.56
CA ASP A 428 -15.91 -22.25 28.73
C ASP A 428 -16.69 -22.30 27.41
N ASP A 429 -16.19 -21.68 26.34
CA ASP A 429 -16.84 -21.63 25.03
C ASP A 429 -16.39 -22.77 24.10
N VAL A 430 -15.20 -23.31 24.37
CA VAL A 430 -14.59 -24.40 23.60
C VAL A 430 -15.03 -25.73 24.19
N ASP A 431 -15.52 -26.63 23.35
CA ASP A 431 -15.84 -28.01 23.72
C ASP A 431 -14.57 -28.85 23.79
N TYR A 432 -13.82 -28.90 22.69
CA TYR A 432 -12.52 -29.56 22.60
C TYR A 432 -11.68 -28.97 21.46
N ILE A 433 -10.38 -29.29 21.47
CA ILE A 433 -9.45 -28.95 20.39
C ILE A 433 -8.87 -30.25 19.82
N LEU A 434 -8.84 -30.38 18.50
CA LEU A 434 -8.10 -31.43 17.81
C LEU A 434 -6.82 -30.85 17.25
N VAL A 435 -5.68 -31.51 17.43
CA VAL A 435 -4.41 -31.05 16.87
C VAL A 435 -3.72 -32.22 16.17
N THR A 436 -3.21 -31.97 14.97
CA THR A 436 -2.33 -32.89 14.22
C THR A 436 -0.97 -32.23 13.99
N ASN A 437 0.07 -33.03 13.72
CA ASN A 437 1.38 -32.58 13.28
C ASN A 437 1.54 -32.59 11.74
N GLU A 438 0.44 -32.75 11.00
CA GLU A 438 0.40 -32.50 9.57
C GLU A 438 0.24 -30.99 9.30
N SER A 439 1.05 -30.46 8.40
CA SER A 439 0.98 -29.07 7.93
C SER A 439 0.45 -29.00 6.50
N ILE A 440 -0.26 -27.91 6.19
CA ILE A 440 -0.70 -27.61 4.83
C ILE A 440 0.40 -26.75 4.19
N LYS A 441 0.97 -27.23 3.09
CA LYS A 441 1.99 -26.48 2.35
C LYS A 441 1.38 -25.34 1.56
N GLU A 442 2.20 -24.34 1.23
CA GLU A 442 1.71 -23.14 0.54
C GLU A 442 0.99 -23.45 -0.77
N GLU A 443 1.55 -24.36 -1.55
CA GLU A 443 1.01 -24.84 -2.83
C GLU A 443 -0.39 -25.46 -2.69
N GLN A 444 -0.68 -26.04 -1.52
CA GLN A 444 -1.92 -26.75 -1.22
C GLN A 444 -2.99 -25.81 -0.64
N HIS A 445 -2.66 -24.57 -0.25
CA HIS A 445 -3.63 -23.65 0.35
C HIS A 445 -4.79 -23.30 -0.60
N LYS A 446 -4.58 -23.37 -1.92
CA LYS A 446 -5.65 -23.11 -2.90
C LYS A 446 -6.50 -24.35 -3.20
N GLU A 447 -6.01 -25.53 -2.83
CA GLU A 447 -6.67 -26.80 -3.11
C GLU A 447 -7.65 -27.18 -1.99
N PHE A 448 -7.31 -26.85 -0.74
CA PHE A 448 -8.12 -27.22 0.41
C PHE A 448 -9.23 -26.22 0.74
N PHE A 449 -10.46 -26.72 0.84
CA PHE A 449 -11.54 -26.01 1.54
C PHE A 449 -11.50 -26.31 3.05
N GLU A 450 -12.00 -25.39 3.88
CA GLU A 450 -12.03 -25.57 5.36
C GLU A 450 -12.64 -26.92 5.78
N GLN A 451 -13.67 -27.38 5.06
CA GLN A 451 -14.32 -28.65 5.32
C GLN A 451 -13.40 -29.86 5.09
N GLU A 452 -12.56 -29.83 4.05
CA GLU A 452 -11.60 -30.90 3.77
C GLU A 452 -10.49 -30.96 4.82
N ILE A 453 -10.09 -29.78 5.33
CA ILE A 453 -9.16 -29.67 6.45
C ILE A 453 -9.78 -30.29 7.71
N PHE A 454 -11.07 -30.03 7.98
CA PHE A 454 -11.77 -30.66 9.09
C PHE A 454 -11.78 -32.19 8.96
N GLU A 455 -12.12 -32.71 7.78
CA GLU A 455 -12.17 -34.15 7.52
C GLU A 455 -10.79 -34.81 7.63
N MET A 456 -9.73 -34.14 7.17
CA MET A 456 -8.35 -34.61 7.27
C MET A 456 -7.93 -34.78 8.74
N VAL A 457 -8.08 -33.75 9.57
CA VAL A 457 -7.67 -33.80 10.99
C VAL A 457 -8.57 -34.74 11.81
N GLU A 458 -9.87 -34.81 11.50
CA GLU A 458 -10.80 -35.74 12.17
C GLU A 458 -10.57 -37.19 11.77
N GLY A 459 -10.08 -37.44 10.55
CA GLY A 459 -9.72 -38.76 10.04
C GLY A 459 -8.32 -39.23 10.42
N ASP A 460 -7.43 -38.32 10.84
CA ASP A 460 -6.07 -38.63 11.25
C ASP A 460 -6.05 -39.42 12.57
N HIS A 461 -5.41 -40.59 12.53
CA HIS A 461 -5.25 -41.49 13.67
C HIS A 461 -4.23 -41.00 14.71
N ASN A 462 -3.41 -40.00 14.35
CA ASN A 462 -2.39 -39.41 15.20
C ASN A 462 -2.82 -38.08 15.84
N THR A 463 -4.11 -37.74 15.80
CA THR A 463 -4.63 -36.48 16.36
C THR A 463 -4.70 -36.51 17.89
N VAL A 464 -4.21 -35.45 18.55
CA VAL A 464 -4.43 -35.21 19.99
C VAL A 464 -5.74 -34.46 20.21
N LYS A 465 -6.57 -34.98 21.11
CA LYS A 465 -7.81 -34.34 21.55
C LYS A 465 -7.63 -33.70 22.93
N VAL A 466 -7.73 -32.38 22.99
CA VAL A 466 -7.60 -31.57 24.20
C VAL A 466 -8.99 -31.24 24.74
N THR A 467 -9.28 -31.64 25.96
CA THR A 467 -10.57 -31.38 26.64
C THR A 467 -10.42 -30.71 28.00
N ASP A 468 -9.22 -30.75 28.58
CA ASP A 468 -8.96 -30.08 29.86
C ASP A 468 -9.04 -28.56 29.69
N LYS A 469 -9.66 -27.87 30.66
CA LYS A 469 -9.91 -26.43 30.55
C LYS A 469 -8.65 -25.59 30.69
N GLN A 470 -7.66 -26.03 31.47
CA GLN A 470 -6.39 -25.33 31.59
C GLN A 470 -5.55 -25.53 30.32
N GLU A 471 -5.55 -26.73 29.75
CA GLU A 471 -4.90 -27.00 28.48
C GLU A 471 -5.54 -26.22 27.32
N ILE A 472 -6.88 -26.12 27.28
CA ILE A 472 -7.61 -25.28 26.32
C ILE A 472 -7.24 -23.80 26.46
N GLU A 473 -7.10 -23.30 27.69
CA GLU A 473 -6.67 -21.92 27.93
C GLU A 473 -5.28 -21.66 27.35
N VAL A 474 -4.32 -22.53 27.66
CA VAL A 474 -2.96 -22.45 27.12
C VAL A 474 -2.95 -22.55 25.59
N ALA A 475 -3.77 -23.43 25.02
CA ALA A 475 -3.92 -23.56 23.57
C ALA A 475 -4.50 -22.28 22.93
N LEU A 476 -5.55 -21.69 23.52
CA LEU A 476 -6.11 -20.41 23.07
C LEU A 476 -5.08 -19.29 23.13
N GLU A 477 -4.22 -19.26 24.17
CA GLU A 477 -3.22 -18.21 24.33
C GLU A 477 -2.05 -18.31 23.33
N ASN A 478 -1.70 -19.52 22.87
CA ASN A 478 -0.51 -19.75 22.05
C ASN A 478 -0.80 -20.05 20.58
N ALA A 479 -2.04 -20.42 20.24
CA ALA A 479 -2.41 -20.70 18.87
C ALA A 479 -2.29 -19.44 18.01
N GLY A 480 -1.81 -19.61 16.79
CA GLY A 480 -1.85 -18.61 15.74
C GLY A 480 -3.24 -18.49 15.10
N PHE A 481 -3.47 -17.42 14.34
CA PHE A 481 -4.68 -17.27 13.51
C PHE A 481 -4.52 -17.98 12.16
N GLY A 482 -5.59 -18.66 11.72
CA GLY A 482 -5.70 -19.25 10.39
C GLY A 482 -4.79 -20.45 10.13
N TRP A 483 -4.76 -20.89 8.87
CA TRP A 483 -4.06 -22.09 8.39
C TRP A 483 -3.19 -21.84 7.16
N PHE A 484 -3.06 -20.58 6.74
CA PHE A 484 -2.32 -20.13 5.56
C PHE A 484 -0.80 -20.06 5.76
N ASN A 485 -0.31 -20.61 6.86
CA ASN A 485 1.08 -20.56 7.21
C ASN A 485 1.56 -21.99 7.38
N GLU A 486 2.76 -22.27 6.87
CA GLU A 486 3.38 -23.60 6.85
C GLU A 486 3.85 -24.06 8.24
N GLU A 487 3.01 -23.87 9.24
CA GLU A 487 3.28 -24.21 10.62
C GLU A 487 3.08 -25.72 10.82
N PRO A 488 3.94 -26.38 11.61
CA PRO A 488 3.99 -27.84 11.70
C PRO A 488 2.82 -28.47 12.45
N TYR A 489 1.98 -27.67 13.11
CA TYR A 489 0.82 -28.19 13.84
C TYR A 489 -0.45 -27.45 13.43
N LEU A 490 -1.42 -28.22 12.96
CA LEU A 490 -2.74 -27.74 12.61
C LEU A 490 -3.73 -28.09 13.72
N ALA A 491 -4.60 -27.15 14.08
CA ALA A 491 -5.54 -27.28 15.17
C ALA A 491 -6.97 -26.88 14.77
N ILE A 492 -7.95 -27.66 15.21
CA ILE A 492 -9.38 -27.36 15.07
C ILE A 492 -9.95 -27.10 16.45
N PHE A 493 -10.39 -25.86 16.66
CA PHE A 493 -11.09 -25.43 17.86
C PHE A 493 -12.59 -25.66 17.64
N VAL A 494 -13.18 -26.57 18.40
CA VAL A 494 -14.61 -26.90 18.32
C VAL A 494 -15.32 -26.22 19.48
N TYR A 495 -16.33 -25.41 19.17
CA TYR A 495 -17.09 -24.63 20.15
C TYR A 495 -18.35 -25.39 20.60
N LYS A 496 -18.87 -25.09 21.80
CA LYS A 496 -19.93 -25.88 22.47
C LYS A 496 -21.25 -26.04 21.71
N ASP A 497 -21.56 -25.15 20.77
CA ASP A 497 -22.75 -25.30 19.92
C ASP A 497 -22.52 -26.26 18.73
N GLY A 498 -21.29 -26.76 18.55
CA GLY A 498 -20.86 -27.78 17.57
C GLY A 498 -20.91 -27.35 16.10
N THR A 499 -21.60 -26.25 15.81
CA THR A 499 -21.79 -25.68 14.47
C THR A 499 -20.61 -24.83 14.00
N TYR A 500 -19.81 -24.30 14.92
CA TYR A 500 -18.62 -23.51 14.60
C TYR A 500 -17.35 -24.27 14.94
N LYS A 501 -16.47 -24.40 13.94
CA LYS A 501 -15.12 -24.92 14.05
C LYS A 501 -14.18 -23.86 13.51
N GLU A 502 -13.11 -23.55 14.24
CA GLU A 502 -12.09 -22.61 13.81
C GLU A 502 -10.78 -23.35 13.55
N ILE A 503 -10.19 -23.12 12.38
CA ILE A 503 -8.86 -23.62 12.06
C ILE A 503 -7.81 -22.63 12.55
N ARG A 504 -6.84 -23.15 13.30
CA ARG A 504 -5.71 -22.44 13.88
C ARG A 504 -4.45 -23.27 13.72
N THR A 505 -3.29 -22.70 14.00
CA THR A 505 -2.01 -23.39 13.93
C THR A 505 -1.16 -23.15 15.16
N PHE A 506 -0.16 -24.00 15.38
CA PHE A 506 0.91 -23.74 16.34
C PHE A 506 2.27 -23.84 15.65
N SER A 507 3.13 -22.86 15.92
CA SER A 507 4.52 -22.93 15.49
C SER A 507 5.37 -23.80 16.39
N GLU A 508 6.54 -24.25 15.92
CA GLU A 508 7.45 -25.05 16.74
C GLU A 508 7.87 -24.37 18.06
N LYS A 509 7.94 -23.03 18.02
CA LYS A 509 8.33 -22.16 19.12
C LYS A 509 7.21 -22.03 20.17
N HIS A 510 5.95 -22.03 19.73
CA HIS A 510 4.79 -21.70 20.57
C HIS A 510 3.85 -22.87 20.81
N VAL A 511 4.09 -24.04 20.22
CA VAL A 511 3.29 -25.24 20.50
C VAL A 511 3.37 -25.62 21.98
N PRO A 512 2.23 -25.77 22.68
CA PRO A 512 2.19 -26.19 24.07
C PRO A 512 2.90 -27.53 24.31
N SER A 513 3.54 -27.68 25.47
CA SER A 513 4.33 -28.88 25.80
C SER A 513 3.53 -30.17 25.76
N PHE A 514 2.27 -30.15 26.21
CA PHE A 514 1.38 -31.32 26.20
C PHE A 514 1.03 -31.79 24.78
N ILE A 515 0.97 -30.87 23.81
CA ILE A 515 0.83 -31.21 22.38
C ILE A 515 2.17 -31.78 21.88
N LYS A 516 3.28 -31.10 22.15
CA LYS A 516 4.62 -31.53 21.68
C LYS A 516 5.03 -32.90 22.21
N GLU A 517 4.63 -33.26 23.42
CA GLU A 517 4.90 -34.56 24.04
C GLU A 517 4.08 -35.69 23.43
N HIS A 518 2.88 -35.40 22.90
CA HIS A 518 2.07 -36.40 22.21
C HIS A 518 2.71 -36.89 20.91
N PHE A 519 3.38 -36.00 20.18
CA PHE A 519 3.97 -36.26 18.87
C PHE A 519 5.45 -36.65 18.89
N ARG A 520 6.01 -36.91 20.08
CA ARG A 520 7.45 -37.19 20.28
C ARG A 520 7.85 -38.64 20.11
#